data_AF-A0A3M1MF30-F1
#
_entry.id   AF-A0A3M1MF30-F1
#
_cell.length_a   1.000
_cell.length_b   1.000
_cell.length_c   1.000
_cell.angle_alpha   90.00
_cell.angle_beta   90.00
_cell.angle_gamma   90.00
#
_symmetry.space_group_name_H-M   'P 1'
#
loop_
_entity.id
_entity.type
_entity.pdbx_description
1 polymer ?
#
loop_
_entity_poly.entity_id
_entity_poly.type
_entity_poly.pdbx_seq_one_letter_code
_entity_poly.pdbx_strand_id
1 'polypeptide(L)'
;MRLKIGVMGGAASDIPSVHLEKAFQLGKAIAAADCIVITGACPGLPLAAARGAKKNDGMVIGISPALSLDEHAFKYESPTLAHDVLIFTGSGLMGREVVNIRTSDIVVIVGGSSGTLGELAIAYDEGKLIGVLTGTGGISDLVQDILAACKKETGARVVYDFDPRKLVDQLLDIYRTEHFRQPSIFCRGISEPSSQPVEGSSQDPVCGMWVAPHTAAARRTRGERRYVFCSLQCAEEFDADPGRYLMNTDAR
;
A
#
# COMPACT_ATOMS: atom_id res chain seq x y z
N MET A 1 -5.43 11.39 3.83
CA MET A 1 -4.03 11.06 3.43
C MET A 1 -4.08 10.22 2.16
N ARG A 2 -3.20 10.45 1.16
CA ARG A 2 -3.16 9.66 -0.08
C ARG A 2 -2.55 8.28 0.19
N LEU A 3 -3.06 7.25 -0.50
CA LEU A 3 -2.51 5.90 -0.43
C LEU A 3 -1.18 5.81 -1.18
N LYS A 4 -0.28 4.97 -0.69
CA LYS A 4 1.07 4.75 -1.20
C LYS A 4 1.14 3.34 -1.77
N ILE A 5 1.34 3.23 -3.08
CA ILE A 5 1.46 1.94 -3.76
C ILE A 5 2.91 1.76 -4.18
N GLY A 6 3.57 0.74 -3.63
CA GLY A 6 4.94 0.39 -3.93
C GLY A 6 5.01 -0.49 -5.17
N VAL A 7 5.88 -0.16 -6.12
CA VAL A 7 6.12 -0.96 -7.33
C VAL A 7 7.50 -1.60 -7.26
N MET A 8 7.51 -2.92 -7.14
CA MET A 8 8.68 -3.77 -6.94
C MET A 8 8.96 -4.55 -8.21
N GLY A 9 10.21 -4.56 -8.66
CA GLY A 9 10.56 -5.20 -9.91
C GLY A 9 12.04 -5.12 -10.26
N GLY A 10 12.42 -5.88 -11.28
CA GLY A 10 13.80 -6.02 -11.71
C GLY A 10 14.39 -4.75 -12.32
N ALA A 11 15.70 -4.57 -12.11
CA ALA A 11 16.52 -3.50 -12.67
C ALA A 11 17.47 -3.99 -13.79
N ALA A 12 17.21 -5.17 -14.36
CA ALA A 12 18.04 -5.75 -15.41
C ALA A 12 18.01 -4.89 -16.69
N SER A 13 19.07 -4.97 -17.49
CA SER A 13 19.21 -4.17 -18.72
C SER A 13 18.46 -4.75 -19.92
N ASP A 14 18.08 -6.02 -19.88
CA ASP A 14 17.47 -6.79 -20.97
C ASP A 14 15.95 -7.00 -20.80
N ILE A 15 15.29 -6.15 -20.01
CA ILE A 15 13.85 -6.22 -19.79
C ILE A 15 13.09 -5.96 -21.11
N PRO A 16 12.19 -6.87 -21.54
CA PRO A 16 11.40 -6.68 -22.74
C PRO A 16 10.60 -5.37 -22.71
N SER A 17 10.55 -4.67 -23.85
CA SER A 17 9.85 -3.38 -23.98
C SER A 17 8.37 -3.46 -23.59
N VAL A 18 7.71 -4.59 -23.87
CA VAL A 18 6.32 -4.85 -23.46
C VAL A 18 6.16 -4.89 -21.93
N HIS A 19 7.16 -5.36 -21.18
CA HIS A 19 7.12 -5.36 -19.71
C HIS A 19 7.37 -3.95 -19.17
N LEU A 20 8.28 -3.19 -19.77
CA LEU A 20 8.49 -1.78 -19.45
C LEU A 20 7.23 -0.95 -19.70
N GLU A 21 6.52 -1.19 -20.81
CA GLU A 21 5.26 -0.53 -21.13
C GLU A 21 4.17 -0.87 -20.10
N LYS A 22 4.04 -2.14 -19.72
CA LYS A 22 3.13 -2.56 -18.64
C LYS A 22 3.43 -1.84 -17.32
N ALA A 23 4.71 -1.76 -16.91
CA ALA A 23 5.10 -1.04 -15.71
C ALA A 23 4.83 0.47 -15.82
N PHE A 24 5.03 1.07 -16.99
CA PHE A 24 4.67 2.46 -17.26
C PHE A 24 3.16 2.69 -17.11
N GLN A 25 2.33 1.85 -17.72
CA GLN A 25 0.88 1.94 -17.59
C GLN A 25 0.41 1.69 -16.15
N LEU A 26 1.09 0.82 -15.39
CA LEU A 26 0.84 0.63 -13.96
C LEU A 26 1.05 1.93 -13.18
N GLY A 27 2.21 2.58 -13.35
CA GLY A 27 2.50 3.84 -12.68
C GLY A 27 1.50 4.94 -13.04
N LYS A 28 1.11 5.01 -14.33
CA LYS A 28 0.06 5.93 -14.80
C LYS A 28 -1.29 5.65 -14.14
N ALA A 29 -1.68 4.38 -14.01
CA ALA A 29 -2.93 3.97 -13.37
C ALA A 29 -2.95 4.32 -11.88
N ILE A 30 -1.85 4.10 -11.16
CA ILE A 30 -1.71 4.47 -9.74
C ILE A 30 -1.88 5.99 -9.57
N ALA A 31 -1.18 6.79 -10.38
CA ALA A 31 -1.29 8.25 -10.32
C ALA A 31 -2.69 8.76 -10.68
N ALA A 32 -3.35 8.14 -11.66
CA ALA A 32 -4.73 8.48 -12.05
C ALA A 32 -5.76 8.20 -10.94
N ALA A 33 -5.42 7.33 -9.98
CA ALA A 33 -6.23 7.03 -8.81
C ALA A 33 -5.90 7.92 -7.58
N ASP A 34 -5.18 9.04 -7.78
CA ASP A 34 -4.69 9.96 -6.73
C ASP A 34 -3.87 9.25 -5.62
N CYS A 35 -3.10 8.26 -6.02
CA CYS A 35 -2.18 7.55 -5.15
C CYS A 35 -0.73 8.01 -5.39
N ILE A 36 0.10 7.87 -4.36
CA ILE A 36 1.54 8.11 -4.41
C ILE A 36 2.22 6.81 -4.87
N VAL A 37 3.15 6.90 -5.81
CA VAL A 37 3.99 5.76 -6.20
C VAL A 37 5.24 5.72 -5.34
N ILE A 38 5.51 4.56 -4.74
CA ILE A 38 6.79 4.27 -4.07
C ILE A 38 7.60 3.33 -4.96
N THR A 39 8.90 3.58 -5.10
CA THR A 39 9.80 2.71 -5.85
C THR A 39 11.11 2.48 -5.11
N GLY A 40 11.87 1.48 -5.55
CA GLY A 40 13.27 1.30 -5.17
C GLY A 40 14.24 2.28 -5.86
N ALA A 41 13.79 3.42 -6.40
CA ALA A 41 14.66 4.43 -7.00
C ALA A 41 15.78 3.87 -7.90
N CYS A 42 15.50 2.82 -8.67
CA CYS A 42 16.46 2.05 -9.45
C CYS A 42 16.02 1.97 -10.92
N PRO A 43 16.91 1.58 -11.85
CA PRO A 43 16.56 1.39 -13.25
C PRO A 43 15.51 0.28 -13.48
N GLY A 44 15.12 0.07 -14.74
CA GLY A 44 14.24 -1.02 -15.14
C GLY A 44 12.76 -0.75 -14.85
N LEU A 45 12.04 -1.76 -14.34
CA LEU A 45 10.59 -1.71 -14.12
C LEU A 45 10.16 -0.62 -13.12
N PRO A 46 10.84 -0.42 -11.98
CA PRO A 46 10.49 0.66 -11.04
C PRO A 46 10.60 2.05 -11.67
N LEU A 47 11.66 2.31 -12.46
CA LEU A 47 11.80 3.58 -13.19
C LEU A 47 10.71 3.77 -14.26
N ALA A 48 10.31 2.69 -14.95
CA ALA A 48 9.23 2.76 -15.93
C ALA A 48 7.91 3.16 -15.25
N ALA A 49 7.58 2.57 -14.10
CA ALA A 49 6.42 2.96 -13.31
C ALA A 49 6.51 4.40 -12.79
N ALA A 50 7.67 4.82 -12.27
CA ALA A 50 7.90 6.20 -11.87
C ALA A 50 7.62 7.20 -13.01
N ARG A 51 8.14 6.92 -14.22
CA ARG A 51 7.88 7.73 -15.42
C ARG A 51 6.40 7.76 -15.81
N GLY A 52 5.72 6.62 -15.73
CA GLY A 52 4.28 6.51 -15.97
C GLY A 52 3.46 7.40 -15.04
N ALA A 53 3.80 7.38 -13.76
CA ALA A 53 3.17 8.23 -12.75
C ALA A 53 3.43 9.72 -13.02
N LYS A 54 4.68 10.11 -13.30
CA LYS A 54 5.03 11.49 -13.65
C LYS A 54 4.32 11.98 -14.91
N LYS A 55 4.06 11.11 -15.89
CA LYS A 55 3.30 11.47 -17.10
C LYS A 55 1.84 11.86 -16.80
N ASN A 56 1.33 11.46 -15.63
CA ASN A 56 0.00 11.78 -15.13
C ASN A 56 0.05 12.68 -13.90
N ASP A 57 1.09 13.51 -13.77
CA ASP A 57 1.32 14.45 -12.67
C ASP A 57 1.29 13.82 -11.27
N GLY A 58 1.55 12.51 -11.19
CA GLY A 58 1.61 11.76 -9.95
C GLY A 58 2.82 12.12 -9.11
N MET A 59 2.69 11.94 -7.80
CA MET A 59 3.78 12.06 -6.84
C MET A 59 4.54 10.74 -6.73
N VAL A 60 5.85 10.79 -6.87
CA VAL A 60 6.73 9.62 -6.81
C VAL A 60 7.79 9.79 -5.71
N ILE A 61 7.87 8.83 -4.81
CA ILE A 61 8.91 8.76 -3.77
C ILE A 61 9.81 7.56 -4.07
N GLY A 62 11.10 7.82 -4.24
CA GLY A 62 12.11 6.78 -4.41
C GLY A 62 12.83 6.48 -3.10
N ILE A 63 12.83 5.22 -2.68
CA ILE A 63 13.61 4.78 -1.51
C ILE A 63 14.95 4.28 -2.04
N SER A 64 16.05 4.96 -1.74
CA SER A 64 17.40 4.65 -2.23
C SER A 64 18.22 3.83 -1.24
N PRO A 65 19.09 2.91 -1.70
CA PRO A 65 20.03 2.18 -0.84
C PRO A 65 21.18 3.06 -0.31
N ALA A 66 21.38 4.23 -0.91
CA ALA A 66 22.52 5.11 -0.67
C ALA A 66 22.37 5.94 0.60
N LEU A 67 23.49 6.48 1.08
CA LEU A 67 23.61 7.47 2.16
C LEU A 67 23.43 8.91 1.65
N SER A 68 23.63 9.16 0.36
CA SER A 68 23.57 10.48 -0.26
C SER A 68 23.19 10.41 -1.73
N LEU A 69 22.94 11.57 -2.35
CA LEU A 69 22.70 11.69 -3.78
C LEU A 69 23.92 11.26 -4.62
N ASP A 70 25.13 11.57 -4.17
CA ASP A 70 26.35 11.16 -4.86
C ASP A 70 26.51 9.64 -4.87
N GLU A 71 26.33 9.00 -3.72
CA GLU A 71 26.41 7.54 -3.66
C GLU A 71 25.27 6.90 -4.48
N HIS A 72 24.08 7.48 -4.47
CA HIS A 72 22.96 7.04 -5.31
C HIS A 72 23.33 7.05 -6.80
N ALA A 73 23.85 8.17 -7.30
CA ALA A 73 24.14 8.36 -8.71
C ALA A 73 25.38 7.60 -9.17
N PHE A 74 26.45 7.56 -8.37
CA PHE A 74 27.76 7.08 -8.83
C PHE A 74 28.10 5.66 -8.35
N LYS A 75 27.66 5.25 -7.15
CA LYS A 75 27.92 3.88 -6.66
C LYS A 75 26.83 2.92 -7.09
N TYR A 76 25.57 3.34 -6.99
CA TYR A 76 24.42 2.51 -7.35
C TYR A 76 23.89 2.76 -8.76
N GLU A 77 24.50 3.69 -9.51
CA GLU A 77 24.11 4.04 -10.89
C GLU A 77 22.60 4.24 -11.05
N SER A 78 21.99 4.80 -10.00
CA SER A 78 20.55 4.86 -9.86
C SER A 78 20.00 6.17 -10.44
N PRO A 79 18.78 6.15 -11.00
CA PRO A 79 18.21 7.30 -11.69
C PRO A 79 17.83 8.42 -10.70
N THR A 80 18.33 9.62 -10.98
CA THR A 80 18.00 10.84 -10.23
C THR A 80 16.74 11.56 -10.76
N LEU A 81 16.16 11.06 -11.86
CA LEU A 81 14.98 11.63 -12.53
C LEU A 81 13.73 10.78 -12.26
N ALA A 82 12.56 11.37 -12.52
CA ALA A 82 11.24 10.78 -12.33
C ALA A 82 10.84 10.50 -10.87
N HIS A 83 11.53 11.10 -9.91
CA HIS A 83 11.20 11.06 -8.48
C HIS A 83 11.04 12.50 -7.97
N ASP A 84 10.01 12.77 -7.16
CA ASP A 84 9.83 14.06 -6.51
C ASP A 84 10.61 14.13 -5.19
N VAL A 85 10.74 12.99 -4.52
CA VAL A 85 11.50 12.83 -3.27
C VAL A 85 12.36 11.58 -3.36
N LEU A 86 13.62 11.69 -2.97
CA LEU A 86 14.52 10.56 -2.74
C LEU A 86 14.81 10.43 -1.24
N ILE A 87 14.57 9.25 -0.68
CA ILE A 87 14.90 8.90 0.71
C ILE A 87 16.17 8.04 0.69
N PHE A 88 17.26 8.57 1.23
CA PHE A 88 18.54 7.87 1.34
C PHE A 88 18.58 7.06 2.64
N THR A 89 18.54 5.72 2.53
CA THR A 89 18.45 4.83 3.70
C THR A 89 19.81 4.45 4.27
N GLY A 90 20.89 4.55 3.50
CA GLY A 90 22.22 4.04 3.87
C GLY A 90 22.30 2.56 4.18
N SER A 91 21.26 1.79 3.85
CA SER A 91 21.08 0.40 4.31
C SER A 91 21.44 -0.62 3.23
N GLY A 92 22.04 -0.18 2.12
CA GLY A 92 22.35 -1.04 0.98
C GLY A 92 21.09 -1.55 0.27
N LEU A 93 21.29 -2.43 -0.72
CA LEU A 93 20.19 -2.91 -1.58
C LEU A 93 19.13 -3.67 -0.78
N MET A 94 19.56 -4.66 0.04
CA MET A 94 18.63 -5.49 0.81
C MET A 94 17.97 -4.72 1.96
N GLY A 95 18.73 -3.92 2.72
CA GLY A 95 18.17 -3.18 3.85
C GLY A 95 17.13 -2.13 3.41
N ARG A 96 17.29 -1.56 2.22
CA ARG A 96 16.32 -0.64 1.63
C ARG A 96 14.96 -1.30 1.38
N GLU A 97 14.94 -2.56 0.97
CA GLU A 97 13.70 -3.29 0.60
C GLU A 97 12.68 -3.24 1.74
N VAL A 98 13.13 -3.43 2.99
CA VAL A 98 12.27 -3.35 4.18
C VAL A 98 11.61 -1.97 4.31
N VAL A 99 12.38 -0.89 4.13
CA VAL A 99 11.85 0.49 4.19
C VAL A 99 10.83 0.73 3.07
N ASN A 100 11.12 0.24 1.86
CA ASN A 100 10.23 0.36 0.71
C ASN A 100 8.88 -0.34 0.94
N ILE A 101 8.91 -1.58 1.40
CA ILE A 101 7.71 -2.38 1.69
C ILE A 101 6.90 -1.78 2.85
N ARG A 102 7.56 -1.34 3.93
CA ARG A 102 6.86 -0.75 5.08
C ARG A 102 6.27 0.63 4.80
N THR A 103 6.91 1.41 3.92
CA THR A 103 6.38 2.71 3.48
C THR A 103 5.15 2.56 2.58
N SER A 104 4.96 1.39 1.97
CA SER A 104 3.86 1.12 1.05
C SER A 104 2.62 0.59 1.79
N ASP A 105 1.45 1.15 1.47
CA ASP A 105 0.16 0.64 1.95
C ASP A 105 -0.25 -0.62 1.17
N ILE A 106 0.05 -0.64 -0.13
CA ILE A 106 -0.15 -1.75 -1.07
C ILE A 106 1.17 -2.00 -1.81
N VAL A 107 1.53 -3.26 -2.04
CA VAL A 107 2.74 -3.64 -2.79
C VAL A 107 2.34 -4.27 -4.11
N VAL A 108 2.95 -3.88 -5.23
CA VAL A 108 2.75 -4.49 -6.54
C VAL A 108 4.05 -5.08 -7.04
N ILE A 109 4.03 -6.37 -7.36
CA ILE A 109 5.15 -7.12 -7.92
C ILE A 109 5.04 -7.15 -9.45
N VAL A 110 6.12 -6.77 -10.13
CA VAL A 110 6.22 -6.74 -11.59
C VAL A 110 7.54 -7.35 -12.03
N GLY A 111 7.50 -8.40 -12.87
CA GLY A 111 8.68 -9.07 -13.39
C GLY A 111 9.61 -9.57 -12.29
N GLY A 112 10.91 -9.27 -12.45
CA GLY A 112 11.89 -9.31 -11.36
C GLY A 112 12.75 -10.57 -11.27
N SER A 113 13.74 -10.50 -10.38
CA SER A 113 14.67 -11.59 -10.05
C SER A 113 14.80 -11.74 -8.52
N SER A 114 15.95 -12.18 -7.99
CA SER A 114 16.16 -12.43 -6.57
C SER A 114 15.83 -11.25 -5.64
N GLY A 115 16.11 -10.01 -6.03
CA GLY A 115 15.71 -8.83 -5.22
C GLY A 115 14.20 -8.69 -5.09
N THR A 116 13.48 -8.87 -6.20
CA THR A 116 12.00 -8.86 -6.21
C THR A 116 11.42 -10.02 -5.41
N LEU A 117 12.09 -11.17 -5.39
CA LEU A 117 11.72 -12.28 -4.50
C LEU A 117 11.90 -11.91 -3.02
N GLY A 118 12.97 -11.18 -2.66
CA GLY A 118 13.16 -10.63 -1.33
C GLY A 118 12.06 -9.67 -0.93
N GLU A 119 11.71 -8.73 -1.81
CA GLU A 119 10.60 -7.78 -1.61
C GLU A 119 9.25 -8.50 -1.45
N LEU A 120 8.97 -9.52 -2.26
CA LEU A 120 7.79 -10.38 -2.13
C LEU A 120 7.77 -11.09 -0.78
N ALA A 121 8.89 -11.69 -0.36
CA ALA A 121 8.98 -12.42 0.89
C ALA A 121 8.69 -11.50 2.08
N ILE A 122 9.26 -10.29 2.11
CA ILE A 122 8.99 -9.29 3.16
C ILE A 122 7.51 -8.89 3.16
N ALA A 123 6.95 -8.54 1.99
CA ALA A 123 5.53 -8.15 1.90
C ALA A 123 4.59 -9.27 2.37
N TYR A 124 4.91 -10.51 1.97
CA TYR A 124 4.12 -11.68 2.35
C TYR A 124 4.22 -11.92 3.86
N ASP A 125 5.42 -11.92 4.44
CA ASP A 125 5.63 -12.14 5.87
C ASP A 125 4.99 -11.05 6.74
N GLU A 126 4.95 -9.81 6.26
CA GLU A 126 4.32 -8.69 6.99
C GLU A 126 2.80 -8.62 6.81
N GLY A 127 2.21 -9.48 5.97
CA GLY A 127 0.76 -9.56 5.78
C GLY A 127 0.19 -8.47 4.87
N LYS A 128 0.97 -7.95 3.93
CA LYS A 128 0.54 -6.87 3.01
C LYS A 128 -0.54 -7.32 2.03
N LEU A 129 -1.30 -6.36 1.49
CA LEU A 129 -2.04 -6.52 0.25
C LEU A 129 -1.06 -6.42 -0.93
N ILE A 130 -0.97 -7.51 -1.69
CA ILE A 130 -0.01 -7.69 -2.77
C ILE A 130 -0.74 -7.81 -4.10
N GLY A 131 -0.44 -6.93 -5.04
CA GLY A 131 -0.78 -7.07 -6.45
C GLY A 131 0.33 -7.78 -7.21
N VAL A 132 -0.03 -8.62 -8.17
CA VAL A 132 0.92 -9.27 -9.08
C VAL A 132 0.49 -8.94 -10.51
N LEU A 133 1.31 -8.17 -11.20
CA LEU A 133 1.08 -7.83 -12.60
C LEU A 133 1.60 -8.96 -13.50
N THR A 134 0.71 -9.86 -13.89
CA THR A 134 1.08 -11.09 -14.60
C THR A 134 1.44 -10.86 -16.06
N GLY A 135 2.16 -11.82 -16.64
CA GLY A 135 2.69 -11.72 -18.00
C GLY A 135 3.74 -10.62 -18.09
N THR A 136 4.55 -10.48 -17.05
CA THR A 136 5.74 -9.62 -17.01
C THR A 136 7.04 -10.41 -16.74
N GLY A 137 6.96 -11.75 -16.75
CA GLY A 137 8.10 -12.66 -16.62
C GLY A 137 8.66 -12.77 -15.20
N GLY A 138 9.76 -13.49 -15.04
CA GLY A 138 10.51 -13.50 -13.77
C GLY A 138 9.69 -13.95 -12.55
N ILE A 139 9.91 -13.29 -11.42
CA ILE A 139 9.26 -13.64 -10.14
C ILE A 139 7.74 -13.44 -10.19
N SER A 140 7.22 -12.41 -10.88
CA SER A 140 5.78 -12.14 -10.91
C SER A 140 4.97 -13.32 -11.43
N ASP A 141 5.50 -14.07 -12.41
CA ASP A 141 4.79 -15.21 -13.00
C ASP A 141 4.95 -16.51 -12.18
N LEU A 142 5.83 -16.50 -11.16
CA LEU A 142 6.10 -17.63 -10.26
C LEU A 142 5.51 -17.43 -8.85
N VAL A 143 4.91 -16.27 -8.54
CA VAL A 143 4.45 -15.93 -7.19
C VAL A 143 3.53 -17.00 -6.62
N GLN A 144 2.59 -17.51 -7.42
CA GLN A 144 1.64 -18.52 -6.96
C GLN A 144 2.34 -19.80 -6.47
N ASP A 145 3.32 -20.29 -7.23
CA ASP A 145 4.07 -21.50 -6.89
C ASP A 145 4.99 -21.28 -5.67
N ILE A 146 5.63 -20.11 -5.60
CA ILE A 146 6.48 -19.72 -4.48
C ILE A 146 5.67 -19.70 -3.18
N LEU A 147 4.52 -19.04 -3.18
CA LEU A 147 3.69 -18.92 -1.98
C LEU A 147 3.07 -20.27 -1.57
N ALA A 148 2.70 -21.11 -2.54
CA ALA A 148 2.24 -22.47 -2.27
C ALA A 148 3.31 -23.32 -1.56
N ALA A 149 4.60 -23.10 -1.88
CA ALA A 149 5.71 -23.79 -1.23
C ALA A 149 5.96 -23.31 0.22
N CYS A 150 5.69 -22.05 0.54
CA CYS A 150 5.97 -21.46 1.86
C CYS A 150 5.10 -22.02 2.99
N LYS A 151 3.85 -22.45 2.71
CA LYS A 151 2.89 -23.02 3.70
C LYS A 151 2.76 -22.22 5.00
N LYS A 152 2.82 -20.89 4.94
CA LYS A 152 2.75 -20.00 6.10
C LYS A 152 1.52 -19.10 6.01
N GLU A 153 0.69 -19.07 7.05
CA GLU A 153 -0.43 -18.15 7.14
C GLU A 153 0.05 -16.80 7.69
N THR A 154 0.18 -15.80 6.81
CA THR A 154 0.70 -14.47 7.17
C THR A 154 -0.38 -13.40 7.11
N GLY A 155 -1.62 -13.72 6.76
CA GLY A 155 -2.66 -12.71 6.54
C GLY A 155 -2.45 -11.82 5.31
N ALA A 156 -1.38 -12.04 4.54
CA ALA A 156 -1.22 -11.38 3.26
C ALA A 156 -2.33 -11.80 2.31
N ARG A 157 -2.79 -10.86 1.48
CA ARG A 157 -3.74 -11.12 0.41
C ARG A 157 -3.08 -10.83 -0.91
N VAL A 158 -3.24 -11.73 -1.88
CA VAL A 158 -2.61 -11.61 -3.19
C VAL A 158 -3.67 -11.53 -4.27
N VAL A 159 -3.53 -10.54 -5.17
CA VAL A 159 -4.43 -10.27 -6.30
C VAL A 159 -3.60 -10.32 -7.58
N TYR A 160 -4.10 -11.00 -8.59
CA TYR A 160 -3.41 -11.21 -9.86
C TYR A 160 -4.23 -10.64 -11.01
N ASP A 161 -3.61 -9.83 -11.86
CA ASP A 161 -4.22 -9.40 -13.13
C ASP A 161 -3.10 -9.08 -14.14
N PHE A 162 -3.40 -9.21 -15.43
CA PHE A 162 -2.45 -8.87 -16.51
C PHE A 162 -2.61 -7.42 -16.99
N ASP A 163 -3.76 -6.79 -16.70
CA ASP A 163 -4.09 -5.41 -17.01
C ASP A 163 -3.72 -4.49 -15.84
N PRO A 164 -2.81 -3.52 -16.04
CA PRO A 164 -2.35 -2.67 -14.95
C PRO A 164 -3.44 -1.82 -14.30
N ARG A 165 -4.45 -1.37 -15.07
CA ARG A 165 -5.50 -0.51 -14.56
C ARG A 165 -6.49 -1.32 -13.72
N LYS A 166 -6.93 -2.47 -14.22
CA LYS A 166 -7.81 -3.37 -13.47
C LYS A 166 -7.18 -3.83 -12.17
N LEU A 167 -5.89 -4.17 -12.19
CA LEU A 167 -5.15 -4.55 -10.98
C LEU A 167 -5.23 -3.45 -9.92
N VAL A 168 -4.94 -2.20 -10.29
CA VAL A 168 -5.00 -1.06 -9.37
C VAL A 168 -6.42 -0.85 -8.83
N ASP A 169 -7.43 -0.88 -9.71
CA ASP A 169 -8.82 -0.68 -9.30
C ASP A 169 -9.28 -1.76 -8.29
N GLN A 170 -8.92 -3.04 -8.51
CA GLN A 170 -9.20 -4.15 -7.60
C GLN A 170 -8.48 -4.00 -6.25
N LEU A 171 -7.18 -3.66 -6.28
CA LEU A 171 -6.40 -3.48 -5.06
C LEU A 171 -6.95 -2.35 -4.20
N LEU A 172 -7.37 -1.25 -4.83
CA LEU A 172 -7.97 -0.13 -4.11
C LEU A 172 -9.33 -0.47 -3.52
N ASP A 173 -10.16 -1.21 -4.26
CA ASP A 173 -11.45 -1.68 -3.75
C ASP A 173 -11.27 -2.58 -2.52
N ILE A 174 -10.40 -3.60 -2.63
CA ILE A 174 -10.06 -4.50 -1.52
C ILE A 174 -9.47 -3.74 -0.34
N TYR A 175 -8.57 -2.79 -0.59
CA TYR A 175 -7.98 -2.00 0.47
C TYR A 175 -9.04 -1.21 1.24
N ARG A 176 -9.95 -0.54 0.54
CA ARG A 176 -10.99 0.31 1.15
C ARG A 176 -12.08 -0.49 1.86
N THR A 177 -12.41 -1.68 1.38
CA THR A 177 -13.53 -2.49 1.90
C THR A 177 -13.10 -3.51 2.95
N GLU A 178 -11.93 -4.10 2.79
CA GLU A 178 -11.53 -5.29 3.56
C GLU A 178 -10.20 -5.11 4.30
N HIS A 179 -9.18 -4.53 3.63
CA HIS A 179 -7.79 -4.66 4.08
C HIS A 179 -7.23 -3.46 4.86
N PHE A 180 -7.84 -2.26 4.81
CA PHE A 180 -7.46 -1.10 5.62
C PHE A 180 -7.42 -1.40 7.14
N ARG A 181 -8.07 -2.48 7.57
CA ARG A 181 -8.21 -2.88 8.98
C ARG A 181 -7.02 -3.65 9.55
N GLN A 182 -6.07 -4.14 8.74
CA GLN A 182 -4.90 -4.90 9.22
C GLN A 182 -3.63 -4.67 8.37
N PRO A 183 -3.02 -3.46 8.41
CA PRO A 183 -1.87 -3.12 7.56
C PRO A 183 -0.57 -3.87 7.89
N SER A 184 -0.57 -4.66 8.97
CA SER A 184 0.54 -5.51 9.41
C SER A 184 0.06 -6.61 10.36
N ILE A 185 0.60 -7.83 10.26
CA ILE A 185 0.34 -8.90 11.23
C ILE A 185 0.71 -8.53 12.67
N PHE A 186 1.62 -7.57 12.86
CA PHE A 186 2.01 -7.10 14.18
C PHE A 186 0.92 -6.29 14.89
N CYS A 187 -0.16 -5.94 14.17
CA CYS A 187 -1.35 -5.33 14.76
C CYS A 187 -2.42 -6.37 15.15
N ARG A 188 -2.28 -7.65 14.74
CA ARG A 188 -3.17 -8.73 15.21
C ARG A 188 -2.97 -8.91 16.72
N GLY A 189 -4.04 -8.72 17.47
CA GLY A 189 -4.04 -8.72 18.94
C GLY A 189 -4.24 -7.33 19.58
N ILE A 190 -4.13 -6.23 18.82
CA ILE A 190 -4.55 -4.88 19.26
C ILE A 190 -5.87 -4.48 18.57
N SER A 191 -6.25 -5.18 17.49
CA SER A 191 -7.45 -4.88 16.70
C SER A 191 -8.16 -6.12 16.17
N GLU A 192 -8.36 -7.14 17.01
CA GLU A 192 -9.70 -7.71 17.01
C GLU A 192 -10.48 -6.95 18.09
N PRO A 193 -11.20 -5.86 17.76
CA PRO A 193 -12.24 -5.42 18.67
C PRO A 193 -13.19 -6.61 18.76
N SER A 194 -13.34 -7.16 19.96
CA SER A 194 -14.34 -8.18 20.21
C SER A 194 -15.63 -7.73 19.53
N SER A 195 -16.22 -8.61 18.71
CA SER A 195 -17.59 -8.44 18.19
C SER A 195 -18.62 -8.33 19.32
N GLN A 196 -18.19 -8.50 20.57
CA GLN A 196 -18.94 -8.26 21.78
C GLN A 196 -18.69 -6.84 22.30
N PRO A 197 -19.75 -6.10 22.64
CA PRO A 197 -19.62 -4.80 23.30
C PRO A 197 -18.85 -4.98 24.61
N VAL A 198 -17.77 -4.20 24.78
CA VAL A 198 -17.14 -4.03 26.09
C VAL A 198 -18.05 -3.11 26.90
N GLU A 199 -18.29 -3.42 28.17
CA GLU A 199 -19.15 -2.59 29.04
C GLU A 199 -18.76 -1.10 28.96
N GLY A 200 -19.73 -0.25 28.63
CA GLY A 200 -19.53 1.20 28.49
C GLY A 200 -18.94 1.67 27.15
N SER A 201 -18.69 0.78 26.18
CA SER A 201 -18.34 1.18 24.82
C SER A 201 -19.56 1.71 24.04
N SER A 202 -19.31 2.56 23.05
CA SER A 202 -20.34 3.13 22.17
C SER A 202 -19.95 2.90 20.72
N GLN A 203 -20.95 2.70 19.87
CA GLN A 203 -20.71 2.41 18.46
C GLN A 203 -20.41 3.71 17.69
N ASP A 204 -19.33 3.71 16.92
CA ASP A 204 -19.00 4.76 15.95
C ASP A 204 -20.10 4.77 14.87
N PRO A 205 -20.81 5.89 14.67
CA PRO A 205 -21.96 5.96 13.77
C PRO A 205 -21.59 5.87 12.28
N VAL A 206 -20.32 6.06 11.93
CA VAL A 206 -19.84 6.02 10.54
C VAL A 206 -19.49 4.60 10.13
N CYS A 207 -18.70 3.91 10.93
CA CYS A 207 -18.15 2.60 10.56
C CYS A 207 -18.73 1.41 11.35
N GLY A 208 -19.51 1.66 12.41
CA GLY A 208 -20.10 0.64 13.25
C GLY A 208 -19.13 0.02 14.28
N MET A 209 -17.93 0.59 14.47
CA MET A 209 -16.92 0.08 15.41
C MET A 209 -17.27 0.41 16.86
N TRP A 210 -17.16 -0.55 17.78
CA TRP A 210 -17.28 -0.27 19.21
C TRP A 210 -16.05 0.47 19.73
N VAL A 211 -16.26 1.62 20.36
CA VAL A 211 -15.21 2.50 20.86
C VAL A 211 -15.38 2.67 22.37
N ALA A 212 -14.34 2.36 23.14
CA ALA A 212 -14.34 2.62 24.57
C ALA A 212 -14.16 4.14 24.81
N PRO A 213 -14.86 4.74 25.79
CA PRO A 213 -14.85 6.18 26.00
C PRO A 213 -13.45 6.77 26.21
N HIS A 214 -12.51 6.00 26.77
CA HIS A 214 -11.13 6.43 27.05
C HIS A 214 -10.16 6.22 25.88
N THR A 215 -10.51 5.40 24.88
CA THR A 215 -9.67 5.12 23.69
C THR A 215 -10.14 5.85 22.44
N ALA A 216 -11.25 6.58 22.50
CA ALA A 216 -11.81 7.30 21.35
C ALA A 216 -10.79 8.27 20.72
N ALA A 217 -10.55 8.12 19.42
CA ALA A 217 -9.67 9.00 18.64
C ALA A 217 -10.26 10.41 18.52
N ALA A 218 -11.59 10.52 18.50
CA ALA A 218 -12.30 11.79 18.55
C ALA A 218 -13.66 11.64 19.24
N ARG A 219 -14.19 12.78 19.70
CA ARG A 219 -15.53 12.90 20.30
C ARG A 219 -16.26 14.09 19.68
N ARG A 220 -17.57 13.96 19.46
CA ARG A 220 -18.46 15.05 19.03
C ARG A 220 -19.70 15.08 19.90
N THR A 221 -20.31 16.25 20.01
CA THR A 221 -21.57 16.42 20.73
C THR A 221 -22.55 17.11 19.80
N ARG A 222 -23.75 16.52 19.64
CA ARG A 222 -24.82 17.09 18.82
C ARG A 222 -26.14 16.94 19.56
N GLY A 223 -26.75 18.07 19.91
CA GLY A 223 -27.84 18.08 20.89
C GLY A 223 -27.34 17.54 22.23
N GLU A 224 -28.10 16.61 22.82
CA GLU A 224 -27.74 15.95 24.09
C GLU A 224 -26.91 14.66 23.91
N ARG A 225 -26.72 14.20 22.67
CA ARG A 225 -25.99 12.96 22.38
C ARG A 225 -24.49 13.22 22.16
N ARG A 226 -23.66 12.38 22.77
CA ARG A 226 -22.20 12.33 22.55
C ARG A 226 -21.86 11.16 21.64
N TYR A 227 -21.06 11.42 20.62
CA TYR A 227 -20.57 10.46 19.65
C TYR A 227 -19.07 10.26 19.85
N VAL A 228 -18.63 9.03 19.72
CA VAL A 228 -17.22 8.63 19.80
C VAL A 228 -16.80 8.02 18.47
N PHE A 229 -15.56 8.28 18.06
CA PHE A 229 -15.05 7.85 16.76
C PHE A 229 -13.77 7.04 16.90
N CYS A 230 -13.66 6.00 16.07
CA CYS A 230 -12.49 5.12 16.04
C CYS A 230 -11.28 5.79 15.38
N SER A 231 -11.52 6.79 14.54
CA SER A 231 -10.49 7.53 13.82
C SER A 231 -10.90 8.99 13.62
N LEU A 232 -9.92 9.84 13.30
CA LEU A 232 -10.17 11.23 12.89
C LEU A 232 -11.00 11.29 11.60
N GLN A 233 -10.79 10.34 10.68
CA GLN A 233 -11.52 10.29 9.42
C GLN A 233 -13.02 10.04 9.64
N CYS A 234 -13.41 9.11 10.51
CA CYS A 234 -14.83 8.89 10.83
C CYS A 234 -15.45 10.15 11.47
N ALA A 235 -14.69 10.89 12.29
CA ALA A 235 -15.18 12.15 12.82
C ALA A 235 -15.36 13.22 11.73
N GLU A 236 -14.42 13.34 10.80
CA GLU A 236 -14.50 14.27 9.66
C GLU A 236 -15.67 13.93 8.71
N GLU A 237 -15.88 12.65 8.40
CA GLU A 237 -17.02 12.18 7.61
C GLU A 237 -18.35 12.47 8.31
N PHE A 238 -18.42 12.25 9.62
CA PHE A 238 -19.59 12.61 10.43
C PHE A 238 -19.80 14.13 10.47
N ASP A 239 -18.75 14.94 10.58
CA ASP A 239 -18.86 16.40 10.58
C ASP A 239 -19.35 16.94 9.22
N ALA A 240 -18.99 16.27 8.11
CA ALA A 240 -19.37 16.66 6.76
C ALA A 240 -20.86 16.41 6.43
N ASP A 241 -21.40 15.26 6.83
CA ASP A 241 -22.84 14.96 6.68
C ASP A 241 -23.35 14.10 7.86
N PRO A 242 -23.61 14.72 9.02
CA PRO A 242 -24.07 13.95 10.17
C PRO A 242 -25.51 13.46 10.00
N GLY A 243 -26.32 14.07 9.12
CA GLY A 243 -27.68 13.61 8.86
C GLY A 243 -27.72 12.17 8.32
N ARG A 244 -26.79 11.85 7.42
CA ARG A 244 -26.63 10.52 6.83
C ARG A 244 -26.46 9.40 7.86
N TYR A 245 -25.72 9.66 8.93
CA TYR A 245 -25.38 8.64 9.94
C TYR A 245 -26.36 8.58 11.11
N LEU A 246 -27.10 9.67 11.35
CA LEU A 246 -28.08 9.75 12.43
C LEU A 246 -29.44 9.14 12.06
N MET A 247 -29.80 9.14 10.78
CA MET A 247 -31.08 8.57 10.31
C MET A 247 -31.16 7.04 10.46
N ASN A 248 -30.05 6.34 10.66
CA ASN A 248 -30.00 4.87 10.75
C ASN A 248 -29.99 4.34 12.20
N THR A 249 -29.83 5.22 13.19
CA THR A 249 -29.74 4.85 14.61
C THR A 249 -31.04 4.98 15.40
N ASP A 250 -32.08 5.63 14.85
CA ASP A 250 -33.37 5.80 15.55
C ASP A 250 -34.42 4.72 15.18
N ALA A 251 -34.01 3.66 14.46
CA ALA A 251 -34.87 2.55 14.03
C ALA A 251 -34.53 1.18 14.68
N ARG A 252 -33.79 1.16 15.80
CA ARG A 252 -33.42 -0.07 16.52
C ARG A 252 -33.60 0.07 18.02
#